data_AF-A0A9E2ZCR4-F1
#
_entry.id   AF-A0A9E2ZCR4-F1
#
_cell.length_a   1.000
_cell.length_b   1.000
_cell.length_c   1.000
_cell.angle_alpha   90.00
_cell.angle_beta   90.00
_cell.angle_gamma   90.00
#
_symmetry.space_group_name_H-M   'P 1'
#
loop_
_entity.id
_entity.type
_entity.pdbx_description
1 polymer ?
#
loop_
_entity_poly.entity_id
_entity_poly.type
_entity_poly.pdbx_seq_one_letter_code
_entity_poly.pdbx_strand_id
1 'polypeptide(L)'
;MPARYHGNRRPGSDSDRWPLWLRPPAQTTIARADGIAIGMGSPKIREAHLLLALLWERQTCLATKMLTRRGIGRERILEELRRRGIELPDVPLPTLPDWGPLFPVSEDEFVPLLKELRHAGKVYRTASKDGRHYVSIAQFSPQADPPSARDRLPADRGRNDGEAGC
;
A
#
# COMPACT_ATOMS: atom_id res chain seq x y z
N MET A 1 43.34 -29.19 13.82
CA MET A 1 42.58 -28.96 12.58
C MET A 1 41.09 -29.05 12.88
N PRO A 2 40.37 -27.94 13.15
CA PRO A 2 38.91 -27.95 13.14
C PRO A 2 38.36 -27.31 11.84
N ALA A 3 37.26 -27.87 11.38
CA ALA A 3 36.63 -27.59 10.10
C ALA A 3 36.14 -26.14 9.96
N ARG A 4 36.48 -25.51 8.83
CA ARG A 4 35.95 -24.22 8.41
C ARG A 4 34.52 -24.39 7.94
N TYR A 5 33.55 -23.91 8.71
CA TYR A 5 32.19 -23.69 8.24
C TYR A 5 32.19 -22.46 7.32
N HIS A 6 32.27 -22.69 6.01
CA HIS A 6 31.92 -21.68 5.00
C HIS A 6 30.39 -21.61 4.88
N GLY A 7 29.76 -20.97 5.87
CA GLY A 7 28.38 -20.53 5.74
C GLY A 7 28.32 -19.41 4.71
N ASN A 8 27.84 -19.73 3.51
CA ASN A 8 27.44 -18.76 2.49
C ASN A 8 26.39 -17.82 3.09
N ARG A 9 26.83 -16.72 3.70
CA ARG A 9 25.96 -15.57 3.96
C ARG A 9 25.64 -14.97 2.61
N ARG A 10 24.39 -15.11 2.16
CA ARG A 10 23.84 -14.14 1.21
C ARG A 10 24.05 -12.76 1.84
N PRO A 11 24.60 -11.77 1.14
CA PRO A 11 24.56 -10.40 1.62
C PRO A 11 23.08 -10.02 1.74
N GLY A 12 22.56 -10.08 2.96
CA GLY A 12 21.24 -9.57 3.29
C GLY A 12 21.20 -8.11 2.86
N SER A 13 20.17 -7.75 2.12
CA SER A 13 19.92 -6.36 1.78
C SER A 13 19.86 -5.56 3.07
N ASP A 14 20.50 -4.39 3.06
CA ASP A 14 20.53 -3.41 4.15
C ASP A 14 19.11 -2.92 4.58
N SER A 15 18.06 -3.46 3.97
CA SER A 15 16.65 -3.24 4.28
C SER A 15 16.16 -3.95 5.56
N ASP A 16 16.93 -4.89 6.12
CA ASP A 16 16.50 -5.65 7.32
C ASP A 16 16.74 -4.92 8.66
N ARG A 17 17.27 -3.70 8.62
CA ARG A 17 17.50 -2.86 9.82
C ARG A 17 16.78 -1.51 9.73
N TRP A 18 15.46 -1.53 9.64
CA TRP A 18 14.71 -0.35 10.04
C TRP A 18 14.82 -0.21 11.56
N PRO A 19 15.25 0.96 12.07
CA PRO A 19 15.37 1.12 13.50
C PRO A 19 14.01 0.94 14.18
N LEU A 20 13.96 0.12 15.23
CA LEU A 20 12.74 -0.16 16.00
C LEU A 20 12.09 1.09 16.62
N TRP A 21 12.76 2.25 16.57
CA TRP A 21 12.22 3.54 17.04
C TRP A 21 11.30 4.24 16.03
N LEU A 22 11.19 3.76 14.80
CA LEU A 22 10.19 4.28 13.87
C LEU A 22 8.78 3.92 14.35
N ARG A 23 7.92 4.93 14.47
CA ARG A 23 6.52 4.72 14.86
C ARG A 23 5.84 3.77 13.86
N PRO A 24 4.88 2.93 14.29
CA PRO A 24 4.22 1.95 13.42
C PRO A 24 3.72 2.50 12.06
N PRO A 25 3.18 3.73 11.95
CA PRO A 25 2.79 4.30 10.66
C PRO A 25 3.97 4.49 9.68
N ALA A 26 5.15 4.82 10.18
CA ALA A 26 6.33 4.97 9.34
C ALA A 26 6.81 3.60 8.81
N GLN A 27 6.75 2.57 9.66
CA GLN A 27 7.06 1.19 9.25
C GLN A 27 6.09 0.71 8.15
N THR A 28 4.79 1.01 8.27
CA THR A 28 3.81 0.65 7.23
C THR A 28 4.03 1.39 5.92
N THR A 29 4.41 2.67 5.97
CA THR A 29 4.79 3.43 4.75
C THR A 29 6.01 2.81 4.10
N ILE A 30 7.04 2.44 4.87
CA ILE A 30 8.26 1.82 4.36
C ILE A 30 7.97 0.46 3.72
N ALA A 31 7.23 -0.41 4.40
CA ALA A 31 6.86 -1.72 3.85
C ALA A 31 6.08 -1.58 2.53
N ARG A 32 5.21 -0.56 2.43
CA ARG A 32 4.52 -0.27 1.17
C ARG A 32 5.48 0.24 0.10
N ALA A 33 6.39 1.14 0.44
CA ALA A 33 7.42 1.63 -0.49
C ALA A 33 8.30 0.50 -1.03
N ASP A 34 8.59 -0.50 -0.21
CA ASP A 34 9.31 -1.71 -0.61
C ASP A 34 8.52 -2.52 -1.66
N GLY A 35 7.24 -2.80 -1.37
CA GLY A 35 6.36 -3.47 -2.33
C GLY A 35 6.22 -2.72 -3.66
N ILE A 36 6.20 -1.38 -3.63
CA ILE A 36 6.19 -0.53 -4.83
C ILE A 36 7.51 -0.65 -5.60
N ALA A 37 8.64 -0.58 -4.89
CA ALA A 37 9.96 -0.71 -5.52
C ALA A 37 10.09 -2.05 -6.25
N ILE A 38 9.66 -3.15 -5.61
CA ILE A 38 9.62 -4.49 -6.19
C ILE A 38 8.70 -4.52 -7.43
N GLY A 39 7.48 -3.97 -7.32
CA GLY A 39 6.53 -3.92 -8.44
C GLY A 39 7.01 -3.09 -9.63
N MET A 40 7.92 -2.14 -9.40
CA MET A 40 8.56 -1.31 -10.42
C MET A 40 9.93 -1.86 -10.89
N GLY A 41 10.32 -3.05 -10.46
CA GLY A 41 11.62 -3.64 -10.83
C GLY A 41 12.84 -2.88 -10.25
N SER A 42 12.64 -2.05 -9.24
CA SER A 42 13.72 -1.31 -8.60
C SER A 42 14.36 -2.14 -7.47
N PRO A 43 15.69 -2.33 -7.47
CA PRO A 43 16.38 -3.14 -6.45
C PRO A 43 16.46 -2.48 -5.07
N LYS A 44 16.10 -1.19 -4.98
CA LYS A 44 16.11 -0.40 -3.74
C LYS A 44 14.90 0.54 -3.69
N ILE A 45 14.47 0.85 -2.47
CA ILE A 45 13.54 1.94 -2.21
C ILE A 45 14.21 3.27 -2.60
N ARG A 46 13.48 4.11 -3.33
CA ARG A 46 13.87 5.46 -3.75
C ARG A 46 12.81 6.44 -3.24
N GLU A 47 13.11 7.74 -3.32
CA GLU A 47 12.23 8.82 -2.86
C GLU A 47 10.87 8.78 -3.55
N ALA A 48 10.83 8.42 -4.84
CA ALA A 48 9.59 8.24 -5.58
C ALA A 48 8.70 7.13 -4.97
N HIS A 49 9.28 5.99 -4.57
CA HIS A 49 8.53 4.89 -3.96
C HIS A 49 7.97 5.29 -2.59
N LEU A 50 8.75 6.04 -1.80
CA LEU A 50 8.29 6.59 -0.51
C LEU A 50 7.16 7.59 -0.70
N LEU A 51 7.29 8.51 -1.67
CA LEU A 51 6.25 9.48 -1.98
C LEU A 51 4.96 8.78 -2.44
N LEU A 52 5.07 7.79 -3.32
CA LEU A 52 3.93 6.98 -3.74
C LEU A 52 3.29 6.23 -2.57
N ALA A 53 4.09 5.64 -1.69
CA ALA A 53 3.60 4.96 -0.48
C ALA A 53 2.85 5.90 0.47
N LEU A 54 3.33 7.15 0.61
CA LEU A 54 2.68 8.21 1.40
C LEU A 54 1.37 8.68 0.77
N LEU A 55 1.32 8.83 -0.56
CA LEU A 55 0.10 9.19 -1.29
C LEU A 55 -0.94 8.08 -1.27
N TRP A 56 -0.50 6.84 -1.10
CA TRP A 56 -1.36 5.68 -0.89
C TRP A 56 -2.01 5.64 0.49
N GLU A 57 -1.42 6.31 1.47
CA GLU A 57 -2.02 6.44 2.79
C GLU A 57 -3.19 7.41 2.72
N ARG A 58 -4.33 7.07 3.33
CA ARG A 58 -5.46 8.02 3.42
C ARG A 58 -5.01 9.33 4.08
N GLN A 59 -5.81 10.36 3.86
CA GLN A 59 -5.73 11.75 4.34
C GLN A 59 -5.41 11.97 5.83
N THR A 60 -5.09 10.94 6.60
CA THR A 60 -4.64 10.99 7.98
C THR A 60 -3.15 11.31 8.12
N CYS A 61 -2.30 11.00 7.13
CA CYS A 61 -0.88 11.34 7.25
C CYS A 61 -0.69 12.87 7.12
N LEU A 62 0.11 13.46 8.01
CA LEU A 62 0.32 14.91 8.04
C LEU A 62 0.82 15.43 6.68
N ALA A 63 1.65 14.64 5.99
CA ALA A 63 2.19 14.96 4.68
C ALA A 63 1.11 15.15 3.61
N THR A 64 0.15 14.22 3.48
CA THR A 64 -0.94 14.37 2.49
C THR A 64 -1.82 15.57 2.83
N LYS A 65 -2.13 15.79 4.12
CA LYS A 65 -2.86 17.01 4.55
C LYS A 65 -2.12 18.30 4.17
N MET A 66 -0.81 18.34 4.35
CA MET A 66 0.00 19.51 4.00
C MET A 66 0.02 19.77 2.49
N LEU A 67 0.12 18.72 1.67
CA LEU A 67 0.06 18.83 0.22
C LEU A 67 -1.31 19.31 -0.25
N THR A 68 -2.40 18.72 0.28
CA THR A 68 -3.77 19.14 -0.03
C THR A 68 -4.03 20.58 0.36
N ARG A 69 -3.56 21.04 1.54
CA ARG A 69 -3.67 22.45 1.97
C ARG A 69 -2.97 23.44 1.03
N ARG A 70 -1.98 22.99 0.26
CA ARG A 70 -1.28 23.79 -0.76
C ARG A 70 -1.90 23.67 -2.15
N GLY A 71 -3.08 23.06 -2.28
CA GLY A 71 -3.71 22.79 -3.58
C GLY A 71 -2.94 21.76 -4.42
N ILE A 72 -2.07 20.98 -3.79
CA ILE A 72 -1.34 19.89 -4.45
C ILE A 72 -2.13 18.61 -4.18
N GLY A 73 -3.01 18.29 -5.13
CA GLY A 73 -3.71 17.02 -5.18
C GLY A 73 -2.78 15.87 -5.56
N ARG A 74 -3.23 14.65 -5.28
CA ARG A 74 -2.51 13.44 -5.62
C ARG A 74 -2.26 13.34 -7.12
N GLU A 75 -3.28 13.63 -7.92
CA GLU A 75 -3.27 13.54 -9.39
C GLU A 75 -2.17 14.44 -9.97
N ARG A 76 -2.01 15.64 -9.41
CA ARG A 76 -0.93 16.57 -9.78
C ARG A 76 0.44 15.99 -9.47
N ILE A 77 0.60 15.29 -8.35
CA ILE A 77 1.89 14.67 -8.00
C ILE A 77 2.20 13.50 -8.93
N LEU A 78 1.21 12.66 -9.24
CA LEU A 78 1.38 11.56 -10.19
C LEU A 78 1.77 12.10 -11.57
N GLU A 79 1.12 13.16 -12.03
CA GLU A 79 1.44 13.81 -13.30
C GLU A 79 2.88 14.36 -13.32
N GLU A 80 3.30 15.00 -12.24
CA GLU A 80 4.67 15.50 -12.10
C GLU A 80 5.73 14.39 -12.08
N LEU A 81 5.42 13.23 -11.49
CA LEU A 81 6.30 12.06 -11.52
C LEU A 81 6.43 11.52 -12.96
N ARG A 82 5.31 11.39 -13.70
CA ARG A 82 5.33 11.00 -15.11
C ARG A 82 6.13 11.97 -15.97
N ARG A 83 5.93 13.28 -15.78
CA ARG A 83 6.67 14.33 -16.49
C ARG A 83 8.19 14.23 -16.29
N ARG A 84 8.63 13.71 -15.15
CA ARG A 84 10.04 13.48 -14.82
C ARG A 84 10.57 12.13 -15.34
N GLY A 85 9.79 11.38 -16.12
CA GLY A 85 10.16 10.07 -16.64
C GLY A 85 10.15 8.97 -15.58
N ILE A 86 9.47 9.18 -14.44
CA ILE A 86 9.29 8.12 -13.46
C ILE A 86 8.12 7.27 -13.90
N GLU A 87 8.40 6.02 -14.27
CA GLU A 87 7.37 5.04 -14.56
C GLU A 87 6.50 4.83 -13.32
N LEU A 88 5.19 4.90 -13.50
CA LEU A 88 4.24 4.64 -12.43
C LEU A 88 3.60 3.27 -12.70
N PRO A 89 3.43 2.43 -11.68
CA PRO A 89 2.72 1.17 -11.86
C PRO A 89 1.29 1.47 -12.33
N ASP A 90 0.89 0.87 -13.46
CA ASP A 90 -0.50 0.90 -13.96
C ASP A 90 -1.38 -0.09 -13.18
N VAL A 91 -1.28 0.00 -11.85
CA VAL A 91 -2.04 -0.82 -10.93
C VAL A 91 -2.98 0.13 -10.22
N PRO A 92 -4.31 -0.14 -10.23
CA PRO A 92 -5.22 0.66 -9.44
C PRO A 92 -4.75 0.62 -7.98
N LEU A 93 -4.94 1.72 -7.27
CA LEU A 93 -4.63 1.69 -5.84
C LEU A 93 -5.44 0.56 -5.19
N PRO A 94 -4.86 -0.24 -4.29
CA PRO A 94 -5.63 -1.04 -3.36
C PRO A 94 -6.78 -0.21 -2.79
N THR A 95 -7.97 -0.76 -2.95
CA THR A 95 -9.15 -0.39 -2.18
C THR A 95 -8.78 -0.55 -0.72
N LEU A 96 -8.81 0.55 0.01
CA LEU A 96 -8.63 0.48 1.45
C LEU A 96 -9.85 -0.22 2.04
N PRO A 97 -9.67 -1.02 3.10
CA PRO A 97 -10.79 -1.59 3.80
C PRO A 97 -11.72 -0.48 4.27
N ASP A 98 -13.02 -0.68 4.13
CA ASP A 98 -13.96 0.19 4.80
C ASP A 98 -13.84 -0.08 6.29
N TRP A 99 -13.57 0.96 7.06
CA TRP A 99 -13.36 0.77 8.49
C TRP A 99 -14.69 0.92 9.18
N GLY A 100 -15.15 -0.15 9.83
CA GLY A 100 -16.35 -0.11 10.66
C GLY A 100 -16.25 0.95 11.77
N PRO A 101 -17.36 1.25 12.47
CA PRO A 101 -17.37 2.23 13.55
C PRO A 101 -16.31 1.89 14.61
N LEU A 102 -15.70 2.93 15.18
CA LEU A 102 -14.84 2.76 16.35
C LEU A 102 -15.72 2.43 17.54
N PHE A 103 -15.46 1.31 18.19
CA PHE A 103 -16.10 0.96 19.46
C PHE A 103 -15.07 1.04 20.60
N PRO A 104 -15.48 1.57 21.77
CA PRO A 104 -14.61 1.61 22.94
C PRO A 104 -14.36 0.18 23.44
N VAL A 105 -13.15 -0.05 23.95
CA VAL A 105 -12.74 -1.32 24.58
C VAL A 105 -12.10 -0.97 25.90
N SER A 106 -12.44 -1.72 26.96
CA SER A 106 -11.81 -1.51 28.26
C SER A 106 -10.33 -1.89 28.22
N GLU A 107 -9.55 -1.42 29.20
CA GLU A 107 -8.12 -1.67 29.26
C GLU A 107 -7.79 -3.17 29.42
N ASP A 108 -8.57 -3.87 30.22
CA ASP A 108 -8.45 -5.32 30.47
C ASP A 108 -8.88 -6.18 29.28
N GLU A 109 -9.82 -5.70 28.45
CA GLU A 109 -10.27 -6.39 27.23
C GLU A 109 -9.39 -6.11 26.01
N PHE A 110 -8.63 -5.00 26.02
CA PHE A 110 -7.93 -4.52 24.83
C PHE A 110 -6.93 -5.54 24.27
N VAL A 111 -6.01 -6.04 25.11
CA VAL A 111 -4.98 -6.98 24.66
C VAL A 111 -5.57 -8.34 24.24
N PRO A 112 -6.48 -8.97 25.02
CA PRO A 112 -7.17 -10.19 24.59
C PRO A 112 -7.88 -10.05 23.24
N LEU A 113 -8.61 -8.95 23.03
CA LEU A 113 -9.30 -8.68 21.77
C LEU A 113 -8.33 -8.58 20.59
N LEU A 114 -7.21 -7.85 20.73
CA LEU A 114 -6.23 -7.75 19.64
C LEU A 114 -5.63 -9.11 19.27
N LYS A 115 -5.42 -9.98 20.26
CA LYS A 115 -4.93 -11.35 20.05
C LYS A 115 -5.97 -12.18 19.30
N GLU A 116 -7.24 -12.11 19.68
CA GLU A 116 -8.35 -12.79 19.00
C GLU A 116 -8.48 -12.32 17.54
N LEU A 117 -8.52 -11.01 17.30
CA LEU A 117 -8.62 -10.45 15.96
C LEU A 117 -7.47 -10.89 15.07
N ARG A 118 -6.25 -10.96 15.61
CA ARG A 118 -5.07 -11.47 14.90
C ARG A 118 -5.22 -12.96 14.57
N HIS A 119 -5.66 -13.79 15.52
CA HIS A 119 -5.89 -15.22 15.27
C HIS A 119 -7.00 -15.46 14.24
N ALA A 120 -8.03 -14.63 14.24
CA ALA A 120 -9.12 -14.68 13.26
C ALA A 120 -8.74 -14.09 11.88
N GLY A 121 -7.49 -13.65 11.69
CA GLY A 121 -7.03 -13.03 10.45
C GLY A 121 -7.77 -11.72 10.11
N LYS A 122 -8.39 -11.08 11.10
CA LYS A 122 -9.12 -9.83 10.90
C LYS A 122 -8.13 -8.67 10.83
N VAL A 123 -8.34 -7.80 9.86
CA VAL A 123 -7.61 -6.54 9.78
C VAL A 123 -8.30 -5.54 10.70
N TYR A 124 -7.55 -4.95 11.63
CA TYR A 124 -8.07 -4.02 12.63
C TYR A 124 -7.16 -2.79 12.74
N ARG A 125 -7.71 -1.69 13.25
CA ARG A 125 -6.96 -0.51 13.67
C ARG A 125 -7.31 -0.16 15.10
N THR A 126 -6.36 0.46 15.79
CA THR A 126 -6.53 0.93 17.16
C THR A 126 -6.38 2.45 17.21
N ALA A 127 -7.10 3.08 18.12
CA ALA A 127 -6.91 4.47 18.50
C ALA A 127 -6.94 4.57 20.02
N SER A 128 -6.28 5.59 20.56
CA SER A 128 -6.34 5.89 21.99
C SER A 128 -6.60 7.37 22.17
N LYS A 129 -7.57 7.69 23.02
CA LYS A 129 -7.98 9.06 23.32
C LYS A 129 -8.41 9.14 24.78
N ASP A 130 -7.84 10.09 25.52
CA ASP A 130 -8.19 10.35 26.92
C ASP A 130 -8.11 9.08 27.81
N GLY A 131 -7.07 8.26 27.60
CA GLY A 131 -6.86 7.00 28.32
C GLY A 131 -7.80 5.85 27.93
N ARG A 132 -8.71 6.06 26.97
CA ARG A 132 -9.59 5.01 26.45
C ARG A 132 -9.06 4.42 25.15
N HIS A 133 -9.22 3.11 25.00
CA HIS A 133 -8.89 2.41 23.78
C HIS A 133 -10.12 2.25 22.89
N TYR A 134 -9.89 2.38 21.59
CA TYR A 134 -10.90 2.19 20.57
C TYR A 134 -10.38 1.22 19.53
N VAL A 135 -11.23 0.31 19.09
CA VAL A 135 -10.92 -0.64 18.03
C VAL A 135 -11.93 -0.45 16.91
N SER A 136 -11.46 -0.58 15.68
CA SER A 136 -12.29 -0.59 14.48
C SER A 136 -11.79 -1.71 13.58
N ILE A 137 -12.72 -2.53 13.10
CA ILE A 137 -12.43 -3.71 12.29
C ILE A 137 -12.71 -3.36 10.83
N ALA A 138 -11.82 -3.81 9.94
CA ALA A 138 -11.99 -3.70 8.51
C ALA A 138 -13.22 -4.51 8.07
N GLN A 139 -14.15 -3.83 7.41
CA GLN A 139 -15.20 -4.41 6.61
C GLN A 139 -14.65 -4.56 5.19
N PHE A 140 -14.36 -5.80 4.82
CA PHE A 140 -14.11 -6.13 3.43
C PHE A 140 -15.47 -6.36 2.79
N SER A 141 -15.97 -5.36 2.08
CA SER A 141 -16.95 -5.65 1.05
C SER A 141 -16.28 -6.61 0.07
N PRO A 142 -16.91 -7.75 -0.29
CA PRO A 142 -16.40 -8.57 -1.37
C PRO A 142 -16.29 -7.66 -2.58
N GLN A 143 -15.06 -7.35 -2.95
CA GLN A 143 -14.80 -6.52 -4.10
C GLN A 143 -15.33 -7.32 -5.29
N ALA A 144 -16.27 -6.76 -6.05
CA ALA A 144 -16.64 -7.36 -7.32
C ALA A 144 -15.33 -7.63 -8.06
N ASP A 145 -15.11 -8.88 -8.48
CA ASP A 145 -13.88 -9.27 -9.14
C ASP A 145 -13.58 -8.21 -10.21
N PRO A 146 -12.35 -7.66 -10.26
CA PRO A 146 -12.02 -6.76 -11.34
C PRO A 146 -12.35 -7.49 -12.64
N PRO A 147 -13.02 -6.83 -13.63
CA PRO A 147 -13.35 -7.47 -14.89
C PRO A 147 -12.07 -8.12 -15.40
N SER A 148 -12.16 -9.42 -15.70
CA SER A 148 -10.99 -10.21 -16.00
C SER A 148 -10.25 -9.56 -17.17
N ALA A 149 -8.94 -9.77 -17.29
CA ALA A 149 -8.19 -9.24 -18.44
C ALA A 149 -8.80 -9.71 -19.79
N ARG A 150 -9.57 -10.80 -19.80
CA ARG A 150 -10.31 -11.29 -20.98
C ARG A 150 -11.47 -10.38 -21.38
N ASP A 151 -12.07 -9.66 -20.43
CA ASP A 151 -13.19 -8.74 -20.66
C ASP A 151 -12.74 -7.38 -21.23
N ARG A 152 -11.41 -7.15 -21.31
CA ARG A 152 -10.82 -5.92 -21.86
C ARG A 152 -10.29 -6.09 -23.28
N LEU A 153 -10.44 -7.25 -23.91
CA LEU A 153 -10.12 -7.38 -25.32
C LEU A 153 -11.09 -6.47 -26.09
N PRO A 154 -10.59 -5.47 -26.83
CA PRO A 154 -11.46 -4.67 -27.67
C PRO A 154 -12.17 -5.63 -28.61
N ALA A 155 -13.51 -5.52 -28.67
CA ALA A 155 -14.29 -6.21 -29.68
C ALA A 155 -13.59 -5.97 -31.02
N ASP A 156 -13.14 -7.08 -31.62
CA ASP A 156 -12.47 -7.13 -32.91
C ASP A 156 -13.21 -6.20 -33.86
N ARG A 157 -12.62 -5.03 -34.15
CA ARG A 157 -13.21 -4.07 -35.08
C ARG A 157 -13.11 -4.73 -36.42
N GLY A 158 -14.25 -5.28 -36.85
CA GLY A 158 -14.47 -5.85 -38.17
C GLY A 158 -13.66 -5.09 -39.21
N ARG A 159 -12.74 -5.83 -39.81
CA ARG A 159 -11.98 -5.49 -41.00
C ARG A 159 -12.99 -5.05 -42.06
N ASN A 160 -13.11 -3.74 -42.28
CA ASN A 160 -13.84 -3.21 -43.43
C ASN A 160 -12.95 -3.41 -44.66
N ASP A 161 -12.98 -4.62 -45.19
CA ASP A 161 -12.49 -4.94 -46.52
C ASP A 161 -13.67 -4.73 -47.50
N GLY A 162 -13.70 -3.60 -48.19
CA GLY A 162 -14.64 -3.32 -49.27
C GLY A 162 -14.91 -1.82 -49.42
N GLU A 163 -14.82 -1.17 -50.58
CA GLU A 163 -14.58 -1.63 -51.94
C GLU A 163 -13.84 -0.50 -52.68
N ALA A 164 -12.89 -0.88 -53.51
CA ALA A 164 -12.35 -0.02 -54.56
C ALA A 164 -13.43 0.12 -55.64
N GLY A 165 -14.01 1.31 -55.77
CA GLY A 165 -14.79 1.72 -56.93
C GLY A 165 -13.86 2.42 -57.93
N CYS A 166 -13.84 1.90 -59.15
CA CYS A 166 -13.13 2.42 -60.32
C CYS A 166 -13.55 3.85 -60.71
#